data_AF-A0A7R9UZQ5-F1
#
_entry.id   AF-A0A7R9UZQ5-F1
#
_cell.length_a   1.000
_cell.length_b   1.000
_cell.length_c   1.000
_cell.angle_alpha   90.00
_cell.angle_beta   90.00
_cell.angle_gamma   90.00
#
_symmetry.space_group_name_H-M   'P 1'
#
loop_
_entity.id
_entity.type
_entity.pdbx_description
1 polymer ?
#
loop_
_entity_poly.entity_id
_entity_poly.type
_entity_poly.pdbx_seq_one_letter_code
_entity_poly.pdbx_strand_id
1 'polypeptide(L)'
;ATREPPPNCPARLAMHASAQLQLSMRRNAEELHEFVSELGSWETAIATQDAQLRGAEPPATAPAGVDGSGDDDGDEADALAEAAKNRAAAKAAAAGSPPGVGTMGAPRDRLGAYASWDQYDADAEASAVDAATAAEARKRAKQRAREAAALAAQRAVAVQEAAVLRTAGNAAFGAARYEEATLRYTEALIRDPRSAPSYANRALALLKLGKWAEAEEDCTAALLLDRSHVKALLRRADARERLRDWEGAASDWEAALLVEPKNADARARLAAVGAAARE
;
A
#
# COMPACT_ATOMS: atom_id res chain seq x y z
N ALA A 1 -40.93 0.16 35.26
CA ALA A 1 -40.77 0.57 33.85
C ALA A 1 -39.54 1.47 33.74
N THR A 2 -38.38 0.88 33.51
CA THR A 2 -37.12 1.61 33.27
C THR A 2 -37.18 2.23 31.88
N ARG A 3 -37.36 3.55 31.82
CA ARG A 3 -37.38 4.32 30.57
C ARG A 3 -35.99 4.21 29.92
N GLU A 4 -35.88 3.54 28.79
CA GLU A 4 -34.62 3.51 28.03
C GLU A 4 -34.23 4.94 27.61
N PRO A 5 -32.95 5.33 27.76
CA PRO A 5 -32.47 6.63 27.32
C PRO A 5 -32.49 6.74 25.78
N PRO A 6 -32.73 7.93 25.22
CA PRO A 6 -32.89 8.12 23.78
C PRO A 6 -31.62 7.70 23.00
N PRO A 7 -31.75 7.26 21.74
CA PRO A 7 -30.72 6.53 21.00
C PRO A 7 -29.41 7.32 20.79
N ASN A 8 -29.45 8.66 20.86
CA ASN A 8 -28.32 9.54 20.58
C ASN A 8 -27.70 10.19 21.84
N CYS A 9 -27.96 9.65 23.04
CA CYS A 9 -27.32 10.15 24.25
C CYS A 9 -25.81 9.78 24.29
N PRO A 10 -24.93 10.71 24.67
CA PRO A 10 -23.48 10.47 24.73
C PRO A 10 -23.11 9.31 25.66
N ALA A 11 -23.88 9.07 26.72
CA ALA A 11 -23.71 7.92 27.60
C ALA A 11 -23.98 6.57 26.90
N ARG A 12 -24.98 6.49 26.00
CA ARG A 12 -25.32 5.28 25.24
C ARG A 12 -24.29 5.02 24.14
N LEU A 13 -23.78 6.08 23.50
CA LEU A 13 -22.70 6.01 22.52
C LEU A 13 -21.37 5.58 23.15
N ALA A 14 -21.03 6.09 24.34
CA ALA A 14 -19.85 5.68 25.09
C ALA A 14 -19.92 4.21 25.53
N MET A 15 -21.11 3.74 25.96
CA MET A 15 -21.32 2.32 26.26
C MET A 15 -21.20 1.44 25.02
N HIS A 16 -21.73 1.89 23.87
CA HIS A 16 -21.60 1.16 22.61
C HIS A 16 -20.14 1.10 22.13
N ALA A 17 -19.38 2.20 22.24
CA ALA A 17 -17.97 2.24 21.90
C ALA A 17 -17.13 1.34 22.82
N SER A 18 -17.43 1.34 24.13
CA SER A 18 -16.79 0.44 25.11
C SER A 18 -17.09 -1.03 24.79
N ALA A 19 -18.35 -1.36 24.46
CA ALA A 19 -18.74 -2.71 24.06
C ALA A 19 -18.06 -3.15 22.74
N GLN A 20 -17.94 -2.26 21.76
CA GLN A 20 -17.20 -2.55 20.52
C GLN A 20 -15.71 -2.78 20.77
N LEU A 21 -15.08 -2.00 21.66
CA LEU A 21 -13.69 -2.19 22.04
C LEU A 21 -13.49 -3.55 22.72
N GLN A 22 -14.39 -3.94 23.63
CA GLN A 22 -14.36 -5.24 24.30
C GLN A 22 -14.55 -6.41 23.32
N LEU A 23 -15.44 -6.27 22.33
CA LEU A 23 -15.62 -7.26 21.26
C LEU A 23 -14.38 -7.37 20.37
N SER A 24 -13.79 -6.24 20.01
CA SER A 24 -12.54 -6.19 19.24
C SER A 24 -11.38 -6.87 19.99
N MET A 25 -11.23 -6.60 21.29
CA MET A 25 -10.21 -7.24 22.11
C MET A 25 -10.41 -8.76 22.22
N ARG A 26 -11.65 -9.23 22.34
CA ARG A 26 -11.95 -10.68 22.34
C ARG A 26 -11.63 -11.32 21.00
N ARG A 27 -12.04 -10.70 19.91
CA ARG A 27 -11.76 -11.18 18.55
C ARG A 27 -10.25 -11.25 18.29
N ASN A 28 -9.50 -10.21 18.66
CA ASN A 28 -8.04 -10.22 18.55
C ASN A 28 -7.40 -11.33 19.40
N ALA A 29 -7.94 -11.61 20.59
CA ALA A 29 -7.45 -12.70 21.44
C ALA A 29 -7.76 -14.09 20.85
N GLU A 30 -8.93 -14.26 20.21
CA GLU A 30 -9.30 -15.46 19.48
C GLU A 30 -8.40 -15.67 18.26
N GLU A 31 -8.14 -14.62 17.48
CA GLU A 31 -7.22 -14.65 16.32
C GLU A 31 -5.78 -15.00 16.74
N LEU A 32 -5.31 -14.46 17.87
CA LEU A 32 -4.00 -14.83 18.44
C LEU A 32 -3.96 -16.28 18.90
N HIS A 33 -5.05 -16.78 19.49
CA HIS A 33 -5.13 -18.16 19.95
C HIS A 33 -5.16 -19.15 18.78
N GLU A 34 -5.91 -18.84 17.73
CA GLU A 34 -5.94 -19.58 16.47
C GLU A 34 -4.54 -19.62 15.85
N PHE A 35 -3.85 -18.49 15.77
CA PHE A 35 -2.48 -18.43 15.26
C PHE A 35 -1.48 -19.28 16.06
N VAL A 36 -1.55 -19.23 17.39
CA VAL A 36 -0.68 -20.06 18.26
C VAL A 36 -1.01 -21.56 18.12
N SER A 37 -2.29 -21.90 17.99
CA SER A 37 -2.74 -23.27 17.74
C SER A 37 -2.26 -23.79 16.38
N GLU A 38 -2.37 -22.97 15.33
CA GLU A 38 -1.83 -23.29 14.02
C GLU A 38 -0.33 -23.49 14.10
N LEU A 39 0.43 -22.61 14.77
CA LEU A 39 1.87 -22.77 14.96
C LEU A 39 2.22 -24.10 15.62
N GLY A 40 1.50 -24.51 16.67
CA GLY A 40 1.69 -25.82 17.29
C GLY A 40 1.35 -26.99 16.34
N SER A 41 0.32 -26.83 15.50
CA SER A 41 0.01 -27.80 14.45
C SER A 41 1.12 -27.87 13.39
N TRP A 42 1.73 -26.74 13.03
CA TRP A 42 2.86 -26.69 12.10
C TRP A 42 4.11 -27.32 12.70
N GLU A 43 4.41 -27.04 13.97
CA GLU A 43 5.54 -27.63 14.69
C GLU A 43 5.42 -29.16 14.74
N THR A 44 4.24 -29.67 15.08
CA THR A 44 3.97 -31.12 15.11
C THR A 44 4.00 -31.75 13.72
N ALA A 45 3.51 -31.06 12.68
CA ALA A 45 3.59 -31.53 11.30
C ALA A 45 5.05 -31.63 10.83
N ILE A 46 5.87 -30.61 11.10
CA ILE A 46 7.30 -30.60 10.77
C ILE A 46 8.03 -31.71 11.52
N ALA A 47 7.77 -31.87 12.82
CA ALA A 47 8.38 -32.93 13.62
C ALA A 47 7.98 -34.34 13.14
N THR A 48 6.72 -34.51 12.72
CA THR A 48 6.23 -35.77 12.15
C THR A 48 6.90 -36.06 10.82
N GLN A 49 7.00 -35.06 9.95
CA GLN A 49 7.64 -35.20 8.65
C GLN A 49 9.14 -35.45 8.79
N ASP A 50 9.81 -34.77 9.73
CA ASP A 50 11.21 -34.99 10.08
C ASP A 50 11.44 -36.41 10.64
N ALA A 51 10.56 -36.90 11.52
CA ALA A 51 10.62 -38.28 12.02
C ALA A 51 10.37 -39.34 10.93
N GLN A 52 9.46 -39.05 9.99
CA GLN A 52 9.22 -39.91 8.82
C GLN A 52 10.44 -39.97 7.90
N LEU A 53 11.09 -38.82 7.67
CA LEU A 53 12.31 -38.73 6.86
C LEU A 53 13.51 -39.39 7.54
N ARG A 54 13.58 -39.36 8.88
CA ARG A 54 14.62 -40.04 9.66
C ARG A 54 14.38 -41.55 9.85
N GLY A 55 13.21 -42.06 9.46
CA GLY A 55 12.92 -43.50 9.42
C GLY A 55 13.07 -44.23 10.75
N ALA A 56 12.09 -44.08 11.66
CA ALA A 56 11.84 -44.99 12.79
C ALA A 56 13.05 -45.46 13.64
N GLU A 57 13.49 -44.64 14.60
CA GLU A 57 13.89 -45.09 15.96
C GLU A 57 13.62 -43.95 16.97
N PRO A 58 13.17 -44.23 18.21
CA PRO A 58 12.95 -43.18 19.21
C PRO A 58 14.29 -42.70 19.80
N PRO A 59 14.43 -41.41 20.14
CA PRO A 59 15.71 -40.88 20.57
C PRO A 59 16.03 -41.30 22.01
N ALA A 60 17.21 -41.90 22.19
CA ALA A 60 17.91 -41.86 23.46
C ALA A 60 18.32 -40.41 23.76
N THR A 61 18.01 -39.98 24.98
CA THR A 61 18.33 -38.68 25.58
C THR A 61 19.75 -38.19 25.28
N ALA A 62 19.89 -36.93 24.85
CA ALA A 62 21.16 -36.20 24.86
C ALA A 62 21.09 -35.05 25.88
N PRO A 63 22.18 -34.76 26.61
CA PRO A 63 22.21 -33.79 27.71
C PRO A 63 22.32 -32.34 27.25
N ALA A 64 21.89 -31.47 28.15
CA ALA A 64 21.75 -30.03 28.00
C ALA A 64 23.07 -29.25 27.84
N GLY A 65 22.93 -28.10 27.15
CA GLY A 65 23.70 -26.88 27.39
C GLY A 65 24.81 -26.60 26.37
N VAL A 66 24.68 -25.49 25.63
CA VAL A 66 25.55 -24.31 25.74
C VAL A 66 24.82 -23.14 25.05
N ASP A 67 24.47 -22.14 25.85
CA ASP A 67 24.04 -20.82 25.42
C ASP A 67 25.25 -20.01 24.93
N GLY A 68 25.06 -19.15 23.94
CA GLY A 68 26.13 -18.28 23.44
C GLY A 68 25.62 -17.21 22.48
N SER A 69 25.07 -16.15 23.05
CA SER A 69 24.90 -14.85 22.40
C SER A 69 26.27 -14.25 22.01
N GLY A 70 26.36 -13.64 20.83
CA GLY A 70 27.52 -12.84 20.43
C GLY A 70 27.33 -12.20 19.05
N ASP A 71 26.81 -10.98 19.04
CA ASP A 71 26.98 -10.03 17.94
C ASP A 71 28.49 -9.72 17.77
N ASP A 72 29.03 -9.81 16.54
CA ASP A 72 30.30 -9.15 16.17
C ASP A 72 30.34 -8.91 14.65
N ASP A 73 30.01 -7.68 14.26
CA ASP A 73 30.33 -7.09 12.96
C ASP A 73 31.83 -6.73 12.94
N GLY A 74 32.64 -7.47 12.19
CA GLY A 74 34.07 -7.16 12.06
C GLY A 74 34.82 -8.02 11.04
N ASP A 75 35.34 -7.37 10.00
CA ASP A 75 36.44 -7.80 9.12
C ASP A 75 36.18 -8.86 8.02
N GLU A 76 35.34 -8.48 7.07
CA GLU A 76 35.18 -9.14 5.75
C GLU A 76 36.46 -9.03 4.87
N ALA A 77 37.39 -8.12 5.21
CA ALA A 77 38.62 -7.90 4.43
C ALA A 77 39.73 -8.94 4.68
N ASP A 78 39.85 -9.46 5.91
CA ASP A 78 40.86 -10.48 6.24
C ASP A 78 40.43 -11.88 5.77
N ALA A 79 39.12 -12.16 5.73
CA ALA A 79 38.58 -13.39 5.17
C ALA A 79 38.85 -13.52 3.66
N LEU A 80 38.81 -12.41 2.92
CA LEU A 80 39.10 -12.39 1.48
C LEU A 80 40.60 -12.50 1.17
N ALA A 81 41.47 -11.99 2.05
CA ALA A 81 42.92 -12.11 1.91
C ALA A 81 43.41 -13.55 2.17
N GLU A 82 42.83 -14.26 3.14
CA GLU A 82 43.14 -15.68 3.36
C GLU A 82 42.51 -16.60 2.30
N ALA A 83 41.32 -16.27 1.78
CA ALA A 83 40.75 -16.98 0.65
C ALA A 83 41.63 -16.88 -0.62
N ALA A 84 42.29 -15.75 -0.84
CA ALA A 84 43.21 -15.55 -1.97
C ALA A 84 44.53 -16.34 -1.83
N LYS A 85 45.12 -16.42 -0.63
CA LYS A 85 46.30 -17.27 -0.37
C LYS A 85 45.99 -18.76 -0.52
N ASN A 86 44.83 -19.21 -0.02
CA ASN A 86 44.41 -20.60 -0.13
C ASN A 86 44.12 -21.01 -1.58
N ARG A 87 43.62 -20.08 -2.41
CA ARG A 87 43.41 -20.31 -3.85
C ARG A 87 44.73 -20.39 -4.63
N ALA A 88 45.75 -19.63 -4.24
CA ALA A 88 47.09 -19.70 -4.83
C ALA A 88 47.83 -21.00 -4.46
N ALA A 89 47.68 -21.47 -3.21
CA ALA A 89 48.23 -22.75 -2.76
C ALA A 89 47.55 -23.95 -3.47
N ALA A 90 46.23 -23.91 -3.67
CA ALA A 90 45.49 -24.93 -4.40
C ALA A 90 45.89 -25.01 -5.89
N LYS A 91 46.23 -23.87 -6.52
CA LYS A 91 46.67 -23.82 -7.91
C LYS A 91 48.11 -24.33 -8.12
N ALA A 92 48.97 -24.26 -7.09
CA ALA A 92 50.31 -24.84 -7.12
C ALA A 92 50.31 -26.37 -6.90
N ALA A 93 49.35 -26.91 -6.15
CA ALA A 93 49.22 -28.35 -5.89
C ALA A 93 48.69 -29.16 -7.10
N ALA A 94 48.05 -28.50 -8.07
CA ALA A 94 47.50 -29.15 -9.26
C ALA A 94 48.54 -29.45 -10.38
N ALA A 95 49.82 -29.11 -10.18
CA ALA A 95 50.88 -29.25 -11.20
C ALA A 95 51.93 -30.34 -10.90
N GLY A 96 51.74 -31.21 -9.90
CA GLY A 96 52.65 -32.31 -9.60
C GLY A 96 51.94 -33.66 -9.50
N SER A 97 52.29 -34.62 -10.38
CA SER A 97 51.85 -36.02 -10.24
C SER A 97 52.25 -36.61 -8.88
N PRO A 98 51.41 -37.46 -8.25
CA PRO A 98 51.73 -38.02 -6.93
C PRO A 98 52.73 -39.19 -7.05
N PRO A 99 53.61 -39.41 -6.05
CA PRO A 99 54.48 -40.57 -5.99
C PRO A 99 53.69 -41.81 -5.52
N GLY A 100 54.15 -42.99 -5.98
CA GLY A 100 53.44 -44.27 -5.89
C GLY A 100 53.06 -44.75 -4.49
N VAL A 101 51.95 -45.50 -4.46
CA VAL A 101 51.38 -46.12 -3.25
C VAL A 101 51.83 -47.59 -3.17
N GLY A 102 52.45 -47.93 -2.04
CA GLY A 102 52.66 -49.31 -1.60
C GLY A 102 51.35 -49.96 -1.15
N THR A 103 51.19 -51.21 -1.54
CA THR A 103 50.10 -52.14 -1.21
C THR A 103 49.95 -52.39 0.29
N MET A 104 48.71 -52.34 0.82
CA MET A 104 48.15 -53.29 1.81
C MET A 104 46.61 -53.13 1.99
N GLY A 105 45.87 -54.22 1.74
CA GLY A 105 44.88 -54.77 2.69
C GLY A 105 43.43 -54.25 2.76
N ALA A 106 42.51 -55.11 2.32
CA ALA A 106 41.06 -55.21 2.60
C ALA A 106 40.07 -54.27 1.87
N PRO A 107 38.94 -54.79 1.33
CA PRO A 107 38.03 -54.02 0.50
C PRO A 107 37.19 -53.10 1.39
N ARG A 108 37.42 -51.79 1.28
CA ARG A 108 36.45 -50.79 1.74
C ARG A 108 35.29 -50.72 0.74
N ASP A 109 34.48 -51.78 0.69
CA ASP A 109 33.22 -51.84 -0.09
C ASP A 109 32.08 -50.98 0.52
N ARG A 110 32.42 -49.84 1.12
CA ARG A 110 31.48 -48.73 1.38
C ARG A 110 31.82 -47.47 0.56
N LEU A 111 32.87 -47.51 -0.25
CA LEU A 111 33.27 -46.38 -1.12
C LEU A 111 32.45 -46.29 -2.41
N GLY A 112 31.74 -47.36 -2.81
CA GLY A 112 30.83 -47.34 -3.96
C GLY A 112 29.63 -46.40 -3.80
N ALA A 113 29.28 -46.03 -2.55
CA ALA A 113 28.20 -45.09 -2.24
C ALA A 113 28.62 -43.60 -2.32
N TYR A 114 29.92 -43.29 -2.45
CA TYR A 114 30.41 -41.92 -2.64
C TYR A 114 30.63 -41.57 -4.11
N ALA A 115 30.88 -42.57 -4.98
CA ALA A 115 31.03 -42.38 -6.42
C ALA A 115 29.75 -41.85 -7.13
N SER A 116 28.58 -41.99 -6.49
CA SER A 116 27.33 -41.40 -6.94
C SER A 116 27.26 -39.88 -6.69
N TRP A 117 28.06 -39.35 -5.75
CA TRP A 117 28.11 -37.91 -5.47
C TRP A 117 28.93 -37.16 -6.53
N ASP A 118 29.94 -37.78 -7.14
CA ASP A 118 30.70 -37.20 -8.25
C ASP A 118 29.87 -37.06 -9.54
N GLN A 119 28.71 -37.72 -9.63
CA GLN A 119 27.76 -37.62 -10.74
C GLN A 119 26.69 -36.55 -10.51
N TYR A 120 26.60 -35.98 -9.30
CA TYR A 120 25.60 -34.98 -8.94
C TYR A 120 26.12 -33.57 -9.21
N ASP A 121 25.53 -32.90 -10.20
CA ASP A 121 25.86 -31.52 -10.56
C ASP A 121 24.96 -30.54 -9.77
N ALA A 122 25.42 -30.17 -8.59
CA ALA A 122 24.70 -29.24 -7.71
C ALA A 122 24.50 -27.85 -8.35
N ASP A 123 25.45 -27.39 -9.18
CA ASP A 123 25.36 -26.10 -9.86
C ASP A 123 24.29 -26.13 -10.96
N ALA A 124 24.16 -27.25 -11.68
CA ALA A 124 23.09 -27.44 -12.66
C ALA A 124 21.69 -27.48 -12.01
N GLU A 125 21.54 -28.18 -10.88
CA GLU A 125 20.27 -28.22 -10.13
C GLU A 125 19.91 -26.84 -9.56
N ALA A 126 20.88 -26.12 -8.97
CA ALA A 126 20.67 -24.75 -8.49
C ALA A 126 20.25 -23.80 -9.62
N SER A 127 20.92 -23.88 -10.78
CA SER A 127 20.56 -23.08 -11.95
C SER A 127 19.18 -23.43 -12.50
N ALA A 128 18.77 -24.71 -12.44
CA ALA A 128 17.45 -25.14 -12.85
C ALA A 128 16.36 -24.59 -11.91
N VAL A 129 16.60 -24.57 -10.59
CA VAL A 129 15.71 -23.97 -9.60
C VAL A 129 15.61 -22.45 -9.81
N ASP A 130 16.73 -21.76 -10.03
CA ASP A 130 16.74 -20.32 -10.32
C ASP A 130 16.00 -19.98 -11.63
N ALA A 131 16.19 -20.79 -12.67
CA ALA A 131 15.47 -20.62 -13.93
C ALA A 131 13.95 -20.87 -13.77
N ALA A 132 13.57 -21.88 -12.98
CA ALA A 132 12.18 -22.18 -12.68
C ALA A 132 11.52 -21.05 -11.86
N THR A 133 12.16 -20.58 -10.80
CA THR A 133 11.67 -19.47 -9.97
C THR A 133 11.59 -18.17 -10.77
N ALA A 134 12.57 -17.88 -11.64
CA ALA A 134 12.53 -16.74 -12.55
C ALA A 134 11.38 -16.86 -13.57
N ALA A 135 11.11 -18.06 -14.10
CA ALA A 135 10.00 -18.29 -15.00
C ALA A 135 8.63 -18.10 -14.29
N GLU A 136 8.51 -18.57 -13.05
CA GLU A 136 7.32 -18.32 -12.22
C GLU A 136 7.14 -16.84 -11.88
N ALA A 137 8.21 -16.15 -11.51
CA ALA A 137 8.19 -14.71 -11.26
C ALA A 137 7.71 -13.92 -12.49
N ARG A 138 8.18 -14.29 -13.70
CA ARG A 138 7.71 -13.70 -14.96
C ARG A 138 6.22 -13.96 -15.20
N LYS A 139 5.72 -15.18 -14.91
CA LYS A 139 4.28 -15.50 -15.01
C LYS A 139 3.46 -14.66 -14.03
N ARG A 140 3.88 -14.55 -12.76
CA ARG A 140 3.23 -13.72 -11.73
C ARG A 140 3.22 -12.24 -12.12
N ALA A 141 4.33 -11.72 -12.64
CA ALA A 141 4.43 -10.34 -13.12
C ALA A 141 3.46 -10.08 -14.30
N LYS A 142 3.38 -11.01 -15.26
CA LYS A 142 2.43 -10.91 -16.38
C LYS A 142 0.98 -10.94 -15.91
N GLN A 143 0.66 -11.75 -14.90
CA GLN A 143 -0.68 -11.80 -14.31
C GLN A 143 -1.03 -10.48 -13.60
N ARG A 144 -0.13 -9.97 -12.74
CA ARG A 144 -0.30 -8.67 -12.07
C ARG A 144 -0.49 -7.52 -13.07
N ALA A 145 0.28 -7.52 -14.16
CA ALA A 145 0.14 -6.52 -15.22
C ALA A 145 -1.23 -6.61 -15.91
N ARG A 146 -1.75 -7.82 -16.17
CA ARG A 146 -3.09 -8.02 -16.75
C ARG A 146 -4.19 -7.54 -15.80
N GLU A 147 -4.09 -7.86 -14.52
CA GLU A 147 -5.04 -7.42 -13.50
C GLU A 147 -5.03 -5.89 -13.33
N ALA A 148 -3.83 -5.28 -13.29
CA ALA A 148 -3.68 -3.83 -13.26
C ALA A 148 -4.28 -3.17 -14.51
N ALA A 149 -4.07 -3.75 -15.70
CA ALA A 149 -4.66 -3.27 -16.94
C ALA A 149 -6.20 -3.39 -16.94
N ALA A 150 -6.75 -4.50 -16.42
CA ALA A 150 -8.19 -4.68 -16.30
C ALA A 150 -8.82 -3.66 -15.33
N LEU A 151 -8.18 -3.41 -14.18
CA LEU A 151 -8.62 -2.38 -13.23
C LEU A 151 -8.52 -0.97 -13.83
N ALA A 152 -7.47 -0.67 -14.58
CA ALA A 152 -7.34 0.60 -15.29
C ALA A 152 -8.44 0.79 -16.34
N ALA A 153 -8.79 -0.27 -17.09
CA ALA A 153 -9.89 -0.24 -18.05
C ALA A 153 -11.24 0.00 -17.37
N GLN A 154 -11.52 -0.67 -16.23
CA GLN A 154 -12.74 -0.43 -15.46
C GLN A 154 -12.82 1.03 -14.95
N ARG A 155 -11.71 1.57 -14.45
CA ARG A 155 -11.64 2.98 -14.03
C ARG A 155 -11.88 3.93 -15.21
N ALA A 156 -11.32 3.63 -16.39
CA ALA A 156 -11.54 4.45 -17.57
C ALA A 156 -13.03 4.50 -17.96
N VAL A 157 -13.74 3.36 -17.89
CA VAL A 157 -15.19 3.31 -18.11
C VAL A 157 -15.93 4.18 -17.08
N ALA A 158 -15.61 4.04 -15.79
CA ALA A 158 -16.21 4.85 -14.73
C ALA A 158 -15.99 6.36 -14.92
N VAL A 159 -14.80 6.77 -15.39
CA VAL A 159 -14.49 8.17 -15.73
C VAL A 159 -15.33 8.66 -16.91
N GLN A 160 -15.57 7.83 -17.93
CA GLN A 160 -16.45 8.20 -19.05
C GLN A 160 -17.91 8.35 -18.59
N GLU A 161 -18.41 7.42 -17.77
CA GLU A 161 -19.75 7.52 -17.19
C GLU A 161 -19.91 8.78 -16.33
N ALA A 162 -18.92 9.07 -15.48
CA ALA A 162 -18.87 10.29 -14.68
C ALA A 162 -18.86 11.54 -15.56
N ALA A 163 -18.16 11.51 -16.71
CA ALA A 163 -18.16 12.61 -17.65
C ALA A 163 -19.55 12.84 -18.27
N VAL A 164 -20.26 11.77 -18.64
CA VAL A 164 -21.65 11.87 -19.14
C VAL A 164 -22.57 12.48 -18.09
N LEU A 165 -22.51 11.99 -16.85
CA LEU A 165 -23.30 12.53 -15.72
C LEU A 165 -22.97 14.01 -15.46
N ARG A 166 -21.68 14.38 -15.53
CA ARG A 166 -21.25 15.78 -15.42
C ARG A 166 -21.82 16.64 -16.56
N THR A 167 -21.84 16.15 -17.79
CA THR A 167 -22.46 16.90 -18.90
C THR A 167 -23.98 17.06 -18.72
N ALA A 168 -24.66 16.05 -18.19
CA ALA A 168 -26.08 16.14 -17.84
C ALA A 168 -26.31 17.16 -16.71
N GLY A 169 -25.42 17.20 -15.71
CA GLY A 169 -25.42 18.23 -14.65
C GLY A 169 -25.20 19.64 -15.22
N ASN A 170 -24.29 19.81 -16.18
CA ASN A 170 -24.07 21.09 -16.86
C ASN A 170 -25.33 21.54 -17.62
N ALA A 171 -26.03 20.61 -18.29
CA ALA A 171 -27.29 20.89 -18.99
C ALA A 171 -28.40 21.31 -18.03
N ALA A 172 -28.55 20.62 -16.89
CA ALA A 172 -29.49 20.99 -15.84
C ALA A 172 -29.16 22.37 -15.23
N PHE A 173 -27.87 22.65 -15.02
CA PHE A 173 -27.40 23.95 -14.54
C PHE A 173 -27.73 25.08 -15.54
N GLY A 174 -27.52 24.85 -16.84
CA GLY A 174 -27.90 25.78 -17.90
C GLY A 174 -29.41 26.05 -17.98
N ALA A 175 -30.22 25.06 -17.59
CA ALA A 175 -31.68 25.20 -17.45
C ALA A 175 -32.12 25.81 -16.10
N ALA A 176 -31.20 26.36 -15.31
CA ALA A 176 -31.43 26.92 -13.97
C ALA A 176 -32.02 25.92 -12.94
N ARG A 177 -31.97 24.62 -13.21
CA ARG A 177 -32.39 23.55 -12.30
C ARG A 177 -31.22 23.14 -11.42
N TYR A 178 -30.87 24.01 -10.46
CA TYR A 178 -29.65 23.84 -9.67
C TYR A 178 -29.69 22.62 -8.73
N GLU A 179 -30.84 22.27 -8.15
CA GLU A 179 -30.98 21.07 -7.31
C GLU A 179 -30.80 19.78 -8.12
N GLU A 180 -31.33 19.72 -9.33
CA GLU A 180 -31.11 18.56 -10.20
C GLU A 180 -29.65 18.49 -10.66
N ALA A 181 -29.02 19.64 -10.91
CA ALA A 181 -27.60 19.69 -11.24
C ALA A 181 -26.72 19.15 -10.11
N THR A 182 -26.99 19.52 -8.84
CA THR A 182 -26.22 18.99 -7.69
C THR A 182 -26.37 17.48 -7.53
N LEU A 183 -27.57 16.93 -7.79
CA LEU A 183 -27.78 15.48 -7.80
C LEU A 183 -26.95 14.79 -8.88
N ARG A 184 -26.99 15.29 -10.12
CA ARG A 184 -26.22 14.70 -11.24
C ARG A 184 -24.71 14.80 -11.03
N TYR A 185 -24.22 15.89 -10.46
CA TYR A 185 -22.80 15.98 -10.09
C TYR A 185 -22.44 15.03 -8.95
N THR A 186 -23.35 14.81 -7.99
CA THR A 186 -23.12 13.83 -6.92
C THR A 186 -23.06 12.41 -7.47
N GLU A 187 -23.96 12.05 -8.39
CA GLU A 187 -23.88 10.77 -9.13
C GLU A 187 -22.55 10.66 -9.89
N ALA A 188 -22.09 11.73 -10.55
CA ALA A 188 -20.80 11.74 -11.23
C ALA A 188 -19.62 11.51 -10.26
N LEU A 189 -19.66 12.10 -9.06
CA LEU A 189 -18.63 11.94 -8.03
C LEU A 189 -18.64 10.55 -7.39
N ILE A 190 -19.79 9.87 -7.32
CA ILE A 190 -19.88 8.46 -6.90
C ILE A 190 -19.14 7.56 -7.90
N ARG A 191 -19.20 7.88 -9.20
CA ARG A 191 -18.49 7.13 -10.25
C ARG A 191 -17.01 7.48 -10.34
N ASP A 192 -16.67 8.76 -10.27
CA ASP A 192 -15.30 9.26 -10.26
C ASP A 192 -15.08 10.29 -9.13
N PRO A 193 -14.62 9.83 -7.94
CA PRO A 193 -14.34 10.70 -6.81
C PRO A 193 -13.06 11.53 -7.00
N ARG A 194 -12.31 11.35 -8.09
CA ARG A 194 -11.07 12.09 -8.37
C ARG A 194 -11.26 13.20 -9.41
N SER A 195 -12.50 13.52 -9.76
CA SER A 195 -12.82 14.57 -10.73
C SER A 195 -12.91 15.95 -10.07
N ALA A 196 -11.81 16.71 -10.09
CA ALA A 196 -11.80 18.11 -9.67
C ALA A 196 -12.87 18.98 -10.37
N PRO A 197 -13.12 18.85 -11.70
CA PRO A 197 -14.17 19.61 -12.38
C PRO A 197 -15.58 19.29 -11.89
N SER A 198 -15.84 18.04 -11.47
CA SER A 198 -17.16 17.65 -10.95
C SER A 198 -17.44 18.33 -9.61
N TYR A 199 -16.46 18.34 -8.70
CA TYR A 199 -16.56 19.08 -7.43
C TYR A 199 -16.74 20.58 -7.67
N ALA A 200 -15.92 21.20 -8.52
CA ALA A 200 -16.04 22.62 -8.82
C ALA A 200 -17.42 22.98 -9.37
N ASN A 201 -17.98 22.16 -10.27
CA ASN A 201 -19.29 22.42 -10.87
C ASN A 201 -20.44 22.19 -9.88
N ARG A 202 -20.32 21.22 -8.97
CA ARG A 202 -21.26 21.05 -7.86
C ARG A 202 -21.24 22.25 -6.92
N ALA A 203 -20.05 22.74 -6.57
CA ALA A 203 -19.89 23.96 -5.78
C ALA A 203 -20.57 25.16 -6.43
N LEU A 204 -20.45 25.33 -7.75
CA LEU A 204 -21.14 26.42 -8.46
C LEU A 204 -22.67 26.30 -8.35
N ALA A 205 -23.23 25.10 -8.46
CA ALA A 205 -24.66 24.88 -8.28
C ALA A 205 -25.09 25.17 -6.83
N LEU A 206 -24.28 24.77 -5.84
CA LEU A 206 -24.50 25.06 -4.42
C LEU A 206 -24.45 26.57 -4.11
N LEU A 207 -23.51 27.31 -4.73
CA LEU A 207 -23.48 28.77 -4.66
C LEU A 207 -24.78 29.39 -5.17
N LYS A 208 -25.34 28.88 -6.28
CA LYS A 208 -26.62 29.38 -6.81
C LYS A 208 -27.81 29.04 -5.90
N LEU A 209 -27.73 27.97 -5.13
CA LEU A 209 -28.72 27.58 -4.12
C LEU A 209 -28.54 28.31 -2.77
N GLY A 210 -27.49 29.11 -2.61
CA GLY A 210 -27.20 29.80 -1.35
C GLY A 210 -26.57 28.92 -0.26
N LYS A 211 -26.06 27.73 -0.64
CA LYS A 211 -25.41 26.78 0.26
C LYS A 211 -23.90 27.01 0.29
N TRP A 212 -23.50 28.12 0.92
CA TRP A 212 -22.12 28.62 0.86
C TRP A 212 -21.10 27.69 1.54
N ALA A 213 -21.44 27.14 2.70
CA ALA A 213 -20.56 26.23 3.44
C ALA A 213 -20.29 24.93 2.66
N GLU A 214 -21.35 24.28 2.15
CA GLU A 214 -21.22 23.08 1.30
C GLU A 214 -20.40 23.39 0.03
N ALA A 215 -20.55 24.58 -0.55
CA ALA A 215 -19.77 25.00 -1.72
C ALA A 215 -18.28 25.21 -1.41
N GLU A 216 -17.94 25.72 -0.22
CA GLU A 216 -16.54 25.86 0.22
C GLU A 216 -15.86 24.49 0.38
N GLU A 217 -16.55 23.53 0.99
CA GLU A 217 -16.06 22.16 1.15
C GLU A 217 -15.78 21.51 -0.21
N ASP A 218 -16.71 21.62 -1.15
CA ASP A 218 -16.55 21.11 -2.51
C ASP A 218 -15.40 21.77 -3.26
N CYS A 219 -15.25 23.09 -3.14
CA CYS A 219 -14.10 23.77 -3.77
C CYS A 219 -12.78 23.34 -3.13
N THR A 220 -12.76 23.11 -1.83
CA THR A 220 -11.57 22.62 -1.13
C THR A 220 -11.22 21.20 -1.58
N ALA A 221 -12.22 20.32 -1.73
CA ALA A 221 -12.02 18.99 -2.32
C ALA A 221 -11.47 19.07 -3.76
N ALA A 222 -11.99 19.99 -4.58
CA ALA A 222 -11.47 20.21 -5.94
C ALA A 222 -10.01 20.66 -5.92
N LEU A 223 -9.61 21.55 -5.00
CA LEU A 223 -8.25 22.08 -4.89
C LEU A 223 -7.26 21.09 -4.28
N LEU A 224 -7.72 20.14 -3.46
CA LEU A 224 -6.91 19.01 -3.01
C LEU A 224 -6.52 18.10 -4.18
N LEU A 225 -7.40 17.97 -5.19
CA LEU A 225 -7.15 17.19 -6.40
C LEU A 225 -6.33 17.96 -7.43
N ASP A 226 -6.67 19.24 -7.66
CA ASP A 226 -5.97 20.14 -8.57
C ASP A 226 -5.80 21.52 -7.92
N ARG A 227 -4.59 21.75 -7.38
CA ARG A 227 -4.23 23.00 -6.70
C ARG A 227 -4.21 24.21 -7.63
N SER A 228 -4.09 23.99 -8.94
CA SER A 228 -4.04 25.03 -9.95
C SER A 228 -5.41 25.35 -10.56
N HIS A 229 -6.49 24.75 -10.03
CA HIS A 229 -7.82 24.90 -10.58
C HIS A 229 -8.42 26.28 -10.31
N VAL A 230 -8.14 27.24 -11.20
CA VAL A 230 -8.53 28.65 -11.05
C VAL A 230 -10.02 28.80 -10.76
N LYS A 231 -10.89 28.11 -11.50
CA LYS A 231 -12.34 28.20 -11.29
C LYS A 231 -12.79 27.76 -9.89
N ALA A 232 -12.09 26.82 -9.26
CA ALA A 232 -12.40 26.41 -7.88
C ALA A 232 -11.90 27.46 -6.88
N LEU A 233 -10.74 28.08 -7.11
CA LEU A 233 -10.26 29.20 -6.29
C LEU A 233 -11.25 30.37 -6.31
N LEU A 234 -11.67 30.81 -7.49
CA LEU A 234 -12.63 31.91 -7.65
C LEU A 234 -13.97 31.58 -6.96
N ARG A 235 -14.47 30.35 -7.11
CA ARG A 235 -15.73 29.90 -6.50
C ARG A 235 -15.62 29.77 -4.97
N ARG A 236 -14.49 29.33 -4.44
CA ARG A 236 -14.24 29.26 -2.99
C ARG A 236 -14.16 30.66 -2.38
N ALA A 237 -13.49 31.57 -3.06
CA ALA A 237 -13.41 32.97 -2.65
C ALA A 237 -14.80 33.60 -2.62
N ASP A 238 -15.62 33.41 -3.66
CA ASP A 238 -17.03 33.82 -3.69
C ASP A 238 -17.84 33.21 -2.53
N ALA A 239 -17.63 31.93 -2.20
CA ALA A 239 -18.31 31.28 -1.07
C ALA A 239 -17.93 31.91 0.28
N ARG A 240 -16.62 32.15 0.48
CA ARG A 240 -16.07 32.76 1.70
C ARG A 240 -16.49 34.21 1.88
N GLU A 241 -16.57 34.99 0.81
CA GLU A 241 -17.16 36.34 0.83
C GLU A 241 -18.59 36.29 1.39
N ARG A 242 -19.40 35.32 0.95
CA ARG A 242 -20.79 35.15 1.44
C ARG A 242 -20.86 34.68 2.89
N LEU A 243 -19.85 33.95 3.34
CA LEU A 243 -19.68 33.54 4.74
C LEU A 243 -19.02 34.62 5.62
N ARG A 244 -18.64 35.77 5.06
CA ARG A 244 -17.90 36.86 5.71
C ARG A 244 -16.49 36.47 6.19
N ASP A 245 -15.90 35.43 5.61
CA ASP A 245 -14.48 35.12 5.77
C ASP A 245 -13.67 35.92 4.74
N TRP A 246 -13.39 37.18 5.07
CA TRP A 246 -12.70 38.10 4.16
C TRP A 246 -11.22 37.75 3.97
N GLU A 247 -10.55 37.28 5.02
CA GLU A 247 -9.14 36.89 4.96
C GLU A 247 -8.95 35.65 4.07
N GLY A 248 -9.78 34.63 4.27
CA GLY A 248 -9.77 33.43 3.45
C GLY A 248 -10.15 33.68 2.00
N ALA A 249 -11.09 34.61 1.74
CA ALA A 249 -11.45 35.03 0.39
C ALA A 249 -10.31 35.79 -0.31
N ALA A 250 -9.65 36.73 0.38
CA ALA A 250 -8.53 37.49 -0.18
C ALA A 250 -7.38 36.57 -0.60
N SER A 251 -7.02 35.60 0.25
CA SER A 251 -6.01 34.59 -0.05
C SER A 251 -6.34 33.78 -1.31
N ASP A 252 -7.60 33.38 -1.48
CA ASP A 252 -8.04 32.62 -2.66
C ASP A 252 -8.04 33.47 -3.94
N TRP A 253 -8.42 34.75 -3.86
CA TRP A 253 -8.34 35.67 -5.00
C TRP A 253 -6.88 35.96 -5.41
N GLU A 254 -5.98 36.14 -4.44
CA GLU A 254 -4.55 36.30 -4.69
C GLU A 254 -3.96 35.04 -5.34
N ALA A 255 -4.30 33.86 -4.83
CA ALA A 255 -3.90 32.59 -5.42
C ALA A 255 -4.42 32.44 -6.86
N ALA A 256 -5.66 32.85 -7.13
CA ALA A 256 -6.21 32.82 -8.48
C ALA A 256 -5.49 33.79 -9.43
N LEU A 257 -5.12 34.99 -8.96
CA LEU A 257 -4.34 35.97 -9.74
C LEU A 257 -2.89 35.53 -9.97
N LEU A 258 -2.33 34.71 -9.09
CA LEU A 258 -1.00 34.12 -9.31
C LEU A 258 -1.02 33.18 -10.53
N VAL A 259 -2.11 32.42 -10.71
CA VAL A 259 -2.28 31.51 -11.86
C VAL A 259 -2.75 32.25 -13.11
N GLU A 260 -3.72 33.16 -12.97
CA GLU A 260 -4.26 34.00 -14.04
C GLU A 260 -4.12 35.51 -13.74
N PRO A 261 -2.94 36.11 -13.96
CA PRO A 261 -2.69 37.52 -13.63
C PRO A 261 -3.54 38.53 -14.40
N LYS A 262 -4.12 38.09 -15.54
CA LYS A 262 -4.94 38.93 -16.43
C LYS A 262 -6.43 38.90 -16.07
N ASN A 263 -6.84 38.18 -15.03
CA ASN A 263 -8.23 38.09 -14.63
C ASN A 263 -8.67 39.39 -13.92
N ALA A 264 -9.32 40.28 -14.66
CA ALA A 264 -9.78 41.58 -14.17
C ALA A 264 -10.83 41.44 -13.05
N ASP A 265 -11.70 40.44 -13.15
CA ASP A 265 -12.77 40.20 -12.17
C ASP A 265 -12.18 39.81 -10.82
N ALA A 266 -11.20 38.89 -10.81
CA ALA A 266 -10.51 38.48 -9.58
C ALA A 266 -9.79 39.65 -8.91
N ARG A 267 -9.17 40.54 -9.70
CA ARG A 267 -8.52 41.75 -9.18
C ARG A 267 -9.51 42.75 -8.59
N ALA A 268 -10.66 42.93 -9.24
CA ALA A 268 -11.72 43.79 -8.73
C ALA A 268 -12.30 43.25 -7.41
N ARG A 269 -12.54 41.94 -7.33
CA ARG A 269 -13.02 41.27 -6.12
C ARG A 269 -12.03 41.34 -4.97
N LEU A 270 -10.74 41.10 -5.22
CA LEU A 270 -9.69 41.26 -4.20
C LEU A 270 -9.68 42.68 -3.59
N ALA A 271 -9.80 43.71 -4.42
CA ALA A 271 -9.86 45.09 -3.94
C ALA A 271 -11.12 45.35 -3.09
N ALA A 272 -12.27 44.78 -3.48
CA ALA A 272 -13.52 44.89 -2.73
C ALA A 272 -13.45 44.17 -1.38
N VAL A 273 -12.90 42.94 -1.34
CA VAL A 273 -12.70 42.18 -0.11
C VAL A 273 -11.74 42.89 0.83
N GLY A 274 -10.65 43.45 0.31
CA GLY A 274 -9.71 44.24 1.11
C GLY A 274 -10.28 45.56 1.65
N ALA A 275 -11.34 46.10 1.05
CA ALA A 275 -12.10 47.21 1.63
C ALA A 275 -13.05 46.72 2.73
N ALA A 276 -13.79 45.64 2.48
CA ALA A 276 -14.72 45.05 3.44
C ALA A 276 -14.04 44.47 4.70
N ALA A 277 -12.79 44.00 4.59
CA ALA A 277 -12.00 43.53 5.72
C ALA A 277 -11.52 44.66 6.66
N ARG A 278 -11.58 45.92 6.20
CA ARG A 278 -11.15 47.11 6.96
C ARG A 278 -12.29 47.84 7.66
N GLU A 279 -13.54 47.49 7.33
CA GLU A 279 -14.76 47.98 8.00
C GLU A 279 -15.16 47.07 9.17
#